data_AF-A0A1D8MSI8-F1
#
_entry.id   AF-A0A1D8MSI8-F1
#
_cell.length_a   1.000
_cell.length_b   1.000
_cell.length_c   1.000
_cell.angle_alpha   90.00
_cell.angle_beta   90.00
_cell.angle_gamma   90.00
#
_symmetry.space_group_name_H-M   'P 1'
#
loop_
_entity.id
_entity.type
_entity.pdbx_description
1 polymer ?
#
loop_
_entity_poly.entity_id
_entity_poly.type
_entity_poly.pdbx_seq_one_letter_code
_entity_poly.pdbx_strand_id
1 'polypeptide(L)'
;MTEKDWKVFQQDVLDVLRQYEGYFDFFERVGSLSDDSRPDSFARISREEKKEIWVLDAKNKAEINEDDEQRMEKYLEMAKSNPIDVGLQMSELSEYRIRGVFVTPQERPETDYEAVKFSELHQFLQKELIYNNISKLVRDLAKMAERKQLSQNQARLLFRSLKPFEDRLDEAMEKLEELEDKYVGLKLRKPPLSSFDFKVPVDAVLVHEEKGKAFLIDVPYSESEFENIEDKVGEVKDRMSGIDKEVYYTALDTFEGHDSEFVHELRDIEEEIQKTAGIVSPEELAELFTPKVSTEKRYEEDYIEVLDTEGLGFRLRVQTFDDVSHKVEVLLPEDASSRIKDRVMNSRKEFGTVDEGLLQQQVKVAEGPKINLSGQEKELSEYRSDVKSLYHPAVNPVLSKKVKKTAKKS
;
A
#
# COMPACT_ATOMS: atom_id res chain seq x y z
N MET A 1 -35.36 -21.54 -12.86
CA MET A 1 -35.22 -20.74 -11.63
C MET A 1 -36.58 -20.69 -10.95
N THR A 2 -36.69 -20.95 -9.65
CA THR A 2 -37.99 -20.91 -8.98
C THR A 2 -38.26 -19.51 -8.43
N GLU A 3 -39.53 -19.07 -8.43
CA GLU A 3 -39.98 -17.78 -7.87
C GLU A 3 -39.49 -17.55 -6.42
N LYS A 4 -39.18 -18.65 -5.72
CA LYS A 4 -38.66 -18.66 -4.35
C LYS A 4 -37.19 -18.24 -4.27
N ASP A 5 -36.37 -18.54 -5.27
CA ASP A 5 -34.93 -18.22 -5.28
C ASP A 5 -34.69 -16.74 -5.55
N TRP A 6 -35.51 -16.13 -6.41
CA TRP A 6 -35.53 -14.70 -6.68
C TRP A 6 -35.83 -13.86 -5.43
N LYS A 7 -36.91 -14.18 -4.71
CA LYS A 7 -37.35 -13.42 -3.53
C LYS A 7 -36.33 -13.47 -2.40
N VAL A 8 -35.63 -14.59 -2.25
CA VAL A 8 -34.55 -14.74 -1.26
C VAL A 8 -33.38 -13.83 -1.62
N PHE A 9 -32.93 -13.83 -2.88
CA PHE A 9 -31.84 -12.97 -3.32
C PHE A 9 -32.17 -11.47 -3.21
N GLN A 10 -33.37 -11.06 -3.66
CA GLN A 10 -33.85 -9.69 -3.52
C GLN A 10 -33.93 -9.25 -2.05
N GLN A 11 -34.39 -10.14 -1.17
CA GLN A 11 -34.41 -9.89 0.27
C GLN A 11 -32.99 -9.76 0.85
N ASP A 12 -32.04 -10.60 0.42
CA ASP A 12 -30.65 -10.53 0.85
C ASP A 12 -29.99 -9.21 0.41
N VAL A 13 -30.22 -8.74 -0.82
CA VAL A 13 -29.76 -7.42 -1.30
C VAL A 13 -30.35 -6.26 -0.50
N LEU A 14 -31.66 -6.27 -0.29
CA LEU A 14 -32.33 -5.24 0.49
C LEU A 14 -31.87 -5.20 1.94
N ASP A 15 -31.60 -6.37 2.53
CA ASP A 15 -31.06 -6.48 3.87
C ASP A 15 -29.63 -5.91 3.98
N VAL A 16 -28.83 -6.02 2.92
CA VAL A 16 -27.53 -5.35 2.83
C VAL A 16 -27.72 -3.83 2.73
N LEU A 17 -28.55 -3.35 1.80
CA LEU A 17 -28.80 -1.91 1.61
C LEU A 17 -29.33 -1.22 2.87
N ARG A 18 -30.23 -1.88 3.61
CA ARG A 18 -30.77 -1.39 4.89
C ARG A 18 -29.72 -1.13 5.96
N GLN A 19 -28.62 -1.89 5.96
CA GLN A 19 -27.52 -1.66 6.90
C GLN A 19 -26.81 -0.32 6.63
N TYR A 20 -26.96 0.23 5.42
CA TYR A 20 -26.33 1.48 4.97
C TYR A 20 -27.33 2.64 4.86
N GLU A 21 -28.61 2.41 5.19
CA GLU A 21 -29.69 3.41 5.13
C GLU A 21 -29.30 4.72 5.82
N GLY A 22 -28.62 4.64 6.96
CA GLY A 22 -28.16 5.81 7.73
C GLY A 22 -27.00 6.61 7.10
N TYR A 23 -26.41 6.15 5.99
CA TYR A 23 -25.37 6.87 5.24
C TYR A 23 -25.90 7.55 3.97
N PHE A 24 -27.18 7.32 3.63
CA PHE A 24 -27.88 8.02 2.57
C PHE A 24 -28.66 9.20 3.16
N ASP A 25 -28.72 10.32 2.44
CA ASP A 25 -29.54 11.48 2.81
C ASP A 25 -31.03 11.25 2.55
N PHE A 26 -31.34 10.24 1.73
CA PHE A 26 -32.67 9.71 1.50
C PHE A 26 -32.56 8.28 0.99
N PHE A 27 -33.38 7.37 1.50
CA PHE A 27 -33.47 6.00 1.03
C PHE A 27 -34.93 5.55 1.07
N GLU A 28 -35.47 5.10 -0.05
CA GLU A 28 -36.84 4.62 -0.15
C GLU A 28 -36.89 3.27 -0.87
N ARG A 29 -37.59 2.32 -0.28
CA ARG A 29 -37.90 1.04 -0.92
C ARG A 29 -39.15 1.19 -1.78
N VAL A 30 -39.03 0.93 -3.08
CA VAL A 30 -40.15 1.07 -4.04
C VAL A 30 -40.59 -0.29 -4.61
N GLY A 31 -39.68 -1.27 -4.67
CA GLY A 31 -39.95 -2.63 -5.11
C GLY A 31 -40.55 -3.51 -4.01
N SER A 32 -41.41 -4.45 -4.41
CA SER A 32 -42.01 -5.43 -3.51
C SER A 32 -41.52 -6.84 -3.82
N LEU A 33 -41.44 -7.72 -2.81
CA LEU A 33 -41.10 -9.14 -3.02
C LEU A 33 -42.16 -9.90 -3.84
N SER A 34 -43.26 -9.24 -4.21
CA SER A 34 -44.36 -9.78 -5.02
C SER A 34 -44.45 -9.16 -6.41
N ASP A 35 -43.58 -8.19 -6.75
CA ASP A 35 -43.65 -7.41 -7.98
C ASP A 35 -42.24 -7.03 -8.46
N ASP A 36 -41.80 -7.64 -9.58
CA ASP A 36 -40.53 -7.39 -10.28
C ASP A 36 -40.67 -6.35 -11.42
N SER A 37 -41.81 -5.63 -11.47
CA SER A 37 -42.04 -4.56 -12.45
C SER A 37 -41.42 -3.21 -12.04
N ARG A 38 -40.78 -3.15 -10.86
CA ARG A 38 -40.22 -1.93 -10.28
C ARG A 38 -38.79 -2.20 -9.77
N PRO A 39 -37.91 -1.19 -9.78
CA PRO A 39 -36.64 -1.25 -9.09
C PRO A 39 -36.87 -1.39 -7.59
N ASP A 40 -35.89 -1.94 -6.91
CA ASP A 40 -35.98 -2.30 -5.50
C ASP A 40 -35.99 -1.08 -4.58
N SER A 41 -35.13 -0.10 -4.88
CA SER A 41 -35.01 1.09 -4.05
C SER A 41 -34.45 2.29 -4.80
N PHE A 42 -34.67 3.46 -4.21
CA PHE A 42 -34.04 4.73 -4.55
C PHE A 42 -33.19 5.19 -3.39
N ALA A 43 -32.03 5.76 -3.69
CA ALA A 43 -31.16 6.34 -2.69
C ALA A 43 -30.60 7.69 -3.17
N ARG A 44 -30.39 8.64 -2.25
CA ARG A 44 -29.79 9.94 -2.52
C ARG A 44 -28.57 10.15 -1.64
N ILE A 45 -27.53 10.73 -2.24
CA ILE A 45 -26.28 11.11 -1.60
C ILE A 45 -26.02 12.58 -1.92
N SER A 46 -25.79 13.40 -0.90
CA SER A 46 -25.71 14.86 -0.95
C SER A 46 -24.48 15.33 -0.19
N ARG A 47 -23.30 15.14 -0.78
CA ARG A 47 -21.99 15.53 -0.23
C ARG A 47 -21.36 16.63 -1.08
N GLU A 48 -20.42 17.37 -0.49
CA GLU A 48 -19.74 18.50 -1.16
C GLU A 48 -19.03 18.07 -2.45
N GLU A 49 -18.44 16.88 -2.47
CA GLU A 49 -17.73 16.31 -3.63
C GLU A 49 -18.57 15.30 -4.43
N LYS A 50 -19.79 14.97 -3.99
CA LYS A 50 -20.62 13.92 -4.60
C LYS A 50 -22.11 14.14 -4.33
N LYS A 51 -22.86 14.49 -5.39
CA LYS A 51 -24.31 14.62 -5.38
C LYS A 51 -24.92 13.64 -6.37
N GLU A 52 -25.51 12.56 -5.86
CA GLU A 52 -26.01 11.46 -6.69
C GLU A 52 -27.37 10.93 -6.25
N ILE A 53 -28.10 10.39 -7.21
CA ILE A 53 -29.37 9.69 -7.03
C ILE A 53 -29.22 8.31 -7.66
N TRP A 54 -29.46 7.27 -6.88
CA TRP A 54 -29.29 5.89 -7.33
C TRP A 54 -30.62 5.20 -7.44
N VAL A 55 -30.81 4.49 -8.55
CA VAL A 55 -31.91 3.55 -8.78
C VAL A 55 -31.31 2.15 -8.70
N LEU A 56 -31.67 1.39 -7.67
CA LEU A 56 -31.08 0.09 -7.36
C LEU A 56 -32.06 -1.02 -7.74
N ASP A 57 -31.61 -2.01 -8.51
CA ASP A 57 -32.42 -3.15 -8.95
C ASP A 57 -31.62 -4.47 -8.81
N ALA A 58 -32.04 -5.36 -7.93
CA ALA A 58 -31.42 -6.66 -7.72
C ALA A 58 -31.93 -7.66 -8.76
N LYS A 59 -31.02 -8.26 -9.52
CA LYS A 59 -31.36 -9.28 -10.52
C LYS A 59 -30.70 -10.60 -10.20
N ASN A 60 -31.50 -11.56 -9.73
CA ASN A 60 -31.06 -12.94 -9.53
C ASN A 60 -30.97 -13.70 -10.88
N LYS A 61 -30.14 -13.24 -11.81
CA LYS A 61 -29.87 -13.91 -13.09
C LYS A 61 -28.46 -13.58 -13.58
N ALA A 62 -27.95 -14.41 -14.49
CA ALA A 62 -26.59 -14.28 -15.01
C ALA A 62 -26.44 -13.12 -16.01
N GLU A 63 -27.51 -12.76 -16.71
CA GLU A 63 -27.50 -11.73 -17.76
C GLU A 63 -28.63 -10.72 -17.52
N ILE A 64 -28.35 -9.44 -17.75
CA ILE A 64 -29.34 -8.36 -17.80
C ILE A 64 -29.85 -8.28 -19.23
N ASN A 65 -31.17 -8.26 -19.42
CA ASN A 65 -31.76 -8.23 -20.77
C ASN A 65 -32.32 -6.84 -21.09
N GLU A 66 -32.64 -6.60 -22.36
CA GLU A 66 -33.17 -5.31 -22.84
C GLU A 66 -34.41 -4.83 -22.05
N ASP A 67 -35.27 -5.76 -21.60
CA ASP A 67 -36.43 -5.42 -20.78
C ASP A 67 -36.04 -4.82 -19.42
N ASP A 68 -34.95 -5.30 -18.80
CA ASP A 68 -34.46 -4.73 -17.56
C ASP A 68 -33.85 -3.35 -17.76
N GLU A 69 -33.12 -3.17 -18.86
CA GLU A 69 -32.47 -1.91 -19.21
C GLU A 69 -33.50 -0.84 -19.55
N GLN A 70 -34.52 -1.17 -20.34
CA GLN A 70 -35.65 -0.28 -20.62
C GLN A 70 -36.41 0.08 -19.33
N ARG A 71 -36.53 -0.86 -18.39
CA ARG A 71 -37.12 -0.58 -17.08
C ARG A 71 -36.25 0.40 -16.30
N MET A 72 -34.95 0.14 -16.20
CA MET A 72 -34.01 1.04 -15.51
C MET A 72 -34.05 2.45 -16.12
N GLU A 73 -33.97 2.57 -17.44
CA GLU A 73 -34.03 3.83 -18.17
C GLU A 73 -35.28 4.63 -17.83
N LYS A 74 -36.45 3.99 -17.87
CA LYS A 74 -37.72 4.61 -17.51
C LYS A 74 -37.71 5.18 -16.10
N TYR A 75 -37.14 4.48 -15.12
CA TYR A 75 -37.10 4.97 -13.74
C TYR A 75 -36.05 6.06 -13.54
N LEU A 76 -34.95 6.05 -14.30
CA LEU A 76 -34.02 7.18 -14.35
C LEU A 76 -34.69 8.42 -14.94
N GLU A 77 -35.49 8.30 -16.01
CA GLU A 77 -36.29 9.40 -16.56
C GLU A 77 -37.36 9.91 -15.59
N MET A 78 -37.99 9.01 -14.83
CA MET A 78 -38.93 9.39 -13.78
C MET A 78 -38.23 10.18 -12.66
N ALA A 79 -37.05 9.74 -12.21
CA ALA A 79 -36.25 10.49 -11.24
C ALA A 79 -35.82 11.87 -11.78
N LYS A 80 -35.58 11.98 -13.10
CA LYS A 80 -35.28 13.26 -13.78
C LYS A 80 -36.50 14.19 -13.87
N SER A 81 -37.71 13.65 -13.92
CA SER A 81 -38.94 14.42 -14.13
C SER A 81 -39.70 14.73 -12.83
N ASN A 82 -39.45 13.99 -11.75
CA ASN A 82 -40.08 14.16 -10.44
C ASN A 82 -39.06 14.09 -9.28
N PRO A 83 -38.27 15.14 -9.04
CA PRO A 83 -37.28 15.17 -7.96
C PRO A 83 -37.87 15.14 -6.54
N ILE A 84 -39.17 15.41 -6.40
CA ILE A 84 -39.88 15.32 -5.11
C ILE A 84 -39.85 13.87 -4.58
N ASP A 85 -39.93 12.88 -5.47
CA ASP A 85 -39.94 11.46 -5.12
C ASP A 85 -38.57 10.98 -4.58
N VAL A 86 -37.55 11.83 -4.68
CA VAL A 86 -36.19 11.62 -4.15
C VAL A 86 -35.78 12.72 -3.16
N GLY A 87 -36.78 13.46 -2.64
CA GLY A 87 -36.62 14.45 -1.58
C GLY A 87 -35.93 15.75 -2.01
N LEU A 88 -35.92 16.08 -3.30
CA LEU A 88 -35.28 17.28 -3.87
C LEU A 88 -36.30 18.27 -4.45
N GLN A 89 -35.93 19.56 -4.47
CA GLN A 89 -36.63 20.58 -5.25
C GLN A 89 -36.20 20.53 -6.71
N MET A 90 -37.08 20.95 -7.63
CA MET A 90 -36.78 20.96 -9.07
C MET A 90 -35.51 21.76 -9.44
N SER A 91 -35.19 22.82 -8.69
CA SER A 91 -33.99 23.62 -8.88
C SER A 91 -32.70 22.94 -8.43
N GLU A 92 -32.77 21.91 -7.58
CA GLU A 92 -31.61 21.21 -7.03
C GLU A 92 -31.19 20.03 -7.91
N LEU A 93 -32.10 19.49 -8.71
CA LEU A 93 -31.90 18.27 -9.48
C LEU A 93 -30.74 18.36 -10.49
N SER A 94 -30.49 19.54 -11.08
CA SER A 94 -29.39 19.74 -12.03
C SER A 94 -28.00 19.58 -11.41
N GLU A 95 -27.91 19.61 -10.08
CA GLU A 95 -26.66 19.41 -9.35
C GLU A 95 -26.38 17.93 -9.05
N TYR A 96 -27.34 17.03 -9.32
CA TYR A 96 -27.25 15.60 -9.01
C TYR A 96 -27.05 14.76 -10.25
N ARG A 97 -26.08 13.83 -10.20
CA ARG A 97 -25.95 12.77 -11.20
C ARG A 97 -26.87 11.61 -10.85
N ILE A 98 -27.67 11.15 -11.80
CA ILE A 98 -28.58 10.00 -11.60
C ILE A 98 -27.94 8.75 -12.19
N ARG A 99 -27.83 7.68 -11.40
CA ARG A 99 -27.19 6.41 -11.72
C ARG A 99 -28.17 5.25 -11.55
N GLY A 100 -28.12 4.28 -12.48
CA GLY A 100 -28.79 3.00 -12.35
C GLY A 100 -27.76 1.93 -11.93
N VAL A 101 -28.07 1.19 -10.89
CA VAL A 101 -27.18 0.17 -10.31
C VAL A 101 -27.92 -1.17 -10.24
N PHE A 102 -27.44 -2.14 -10.99
CA PHE A 102 -27.87 -3.53 -10.89
C PHE A 102 -27.07 -4.29 -9.85
N VAL A 103 -27.73 -5.14 -9.07
CA VAL A 103 -27.05 -6.08 -8.16
C VAL A 103 -27.28 -7.51 -8.62
N THR A 104 -26.22 -8.23 -9.00
CA THR A 104 -26.32 -9.58 -9.62
C THR A 104 -25.58 -10.66 -8.84
N PRO A 105 -25.97 -11.94 -8.96
CA PRO A 105 -25.30 -13.04 -8.24
C PRO A 105 -23.94 -13.44 -8.84
N GLN A 106 -23.69 -13.16 -10.13
CA GLN A 106 -22.47 -13.54 -10.85
C GLN A 106 -21.89 -12.35 -11.65
N GLU A 107 -20.71 -12.56 -12.25
CA GLU A 107 -19.85 -11.54 -12.89
C GLU A 107 -20.59 -10.58 -13.83
N ARG A 108 -20.03 -9.36 -13.91
CA ARG A 108 -20.55 -8.17 -14.59
C ARG A 108 -21.33 -8.54 -15.86
N PRO A 109 -22.67 -8.53 -15.83
CA PRO A 109 -23.47 -8.69 -17.04
C PRO A 109 -23.10 -7.58 -18.04
N GLU A 110 -23.12 -7.88 -19.34
CA GLU A 110 -22.99 -6.85 -20.38
C GLU A 110 -24.21 -5.91 -20.28
N THR A 111 -23.99 -4.70 -19.78
CA THR A 111 -25.03 -3.66 -19.65
C THR A 111 -24.40 -2.27 -19.67
N ASP A 112 -25.14 -1.30 -20.18
CA ASP A 112 -24.74 0.13 -20.18
C ASP A 112 -24.83 0.77 -18.77
N TYR A 113 -25.38 0.04 -17.81
CA TYR A 113 -25.54 0.46 -16.42
C TYR A 113 -24.45 -0.11 -15.52
N GLU A 114 -24.36 0.40 -14.29
CA GLU A 114 -23.42 -0.15 -13.33
C GLU A 114 -23.95 -1.47 -12.78
N ALA A 115 -23.14 -2.53 -12.84
CA ALA A 115 -23.49 -3.83 -12.30
C ALA A 115 -22.52 -4.24 -11.20
N VAL A 116 -23.06 -4.47 -10.01
CA VAL A 116 -22.34 -4.84 -8.79
C VAL A 116 -22.67 -6.27 -8.42
N LYS A 117 -21.66 -7.11 -8.30
CA LYS A 117 -21.85 -8.48 -7.84
C LYS A 117 -22.31 -8.46 -6.37
N PHE A 118 -23.27 -9.29 -6.00
CA PHE A 118 -23.82 -9.32 -4.65
C PHE A 118 -22.75 -9.61 -3.58
N SER A 119 -21.75 -10.43 -3.90
CA SER A 119 -20.61 -10.68 -3.01
C SER A 119 -19.76 -9.43 -2.73
N GLU A 120 -19.85 -8.40 -3.58
CA GLU A 120 -19.08 -7.15 -3.53
C GLU A 120 -19.94 -5.96 -3.09
N LEU A 121 -21.27 -6.13 -3.00
CA LEU A 121 -22.22 -5.05 -2.69
C LEU A 121 -21.87 -4.29 -1.41
N HIS A 122 -21.48 -5.00 -0.35
CA HIS A 122 -21.09 -4.38 0.91
C HIS A 122 -19.92 -3.42 0.76
N GLN A 123 -18.95 -3.78 -0.09
CA GLN A 123 -17.74 -3.02 -0.31
C GLN A 123 -17.98 -1.84 -1.24
N PHE A 124 -18.76 -2.05 -2.30
CA PHE A 124 -19.27 -0.98 -3.15
C PHE A 124 -19.95 0.11 -2.31
N LEU A 125 -20.90 -0.28 -1.46
CA LEU A 125 -21.58 0.65 -0.56
C LEU A 125 -20.62 1.29 0.46
N GLN A 126 -19.60 0.57 0.93
CA GLN A 126 -18.61 1.14 1.86
C GLN A 126 -17.74 2.21 1.21
N LYS A 127 -17.25 2.03 -0.01
CA LYS A 127 -16.45 3.05 -0.70
C LYS A 127 -17.29 4.23 -1.12
N GLU A 128 -18.49 3.97 -1.62
CA GLU A 128 -19.37 5.03 -2.11
C GLU A 128 -20.00 5.85 -0.98
N LEU A 129 -20.15 5.27 0.23
CA LEU A 129 -20.88 5.89 1.36
C LEU A 129 -20.08 6.05 2.66
N ILE A 130 -19.10 5.20 3.00
CA ILE A 130 -18.56 5.14 4.37
C ILE A 130 -17.05 5.47 4.47
N TYR A 131 -16.20 5.02 3.55
CA TYR A 131 -14.76 4.96 3.88
C TYR A 131 -14.02 6.29 3.88
N ASN A 132 -13.59 6.64 5.10
CA ASN A 132 -12.24 7.10 5.45
C ASN A 132 -11.57 6.24 6.57
N ASN A 133 -12.14 5.11 7.06
CA ASN A 133 -11.47 4.24 8.06
C ASN A 133 -12.06 2.79 8.20
N ILE A 134 -11.28 1.77 7.81
CA ILE A 134 -11.63 0.32 7.73
C ILE A 134 -11.60 -0.40 9.09
N SER A 135 -10.64 -0.11 9.95
CA SER A 135 -10.48 -0.79 11.25
C SER A 135 -11.64 -0.51 12.22
N LYS A 136 -12.27 0.67 12.11
CA LYS A 136 -13.46 1.00 12.88
C LYS A 136 -14.67 0.17 12.44
N LEU A 137 -14.78 -0.16 11.16
CA LEU A 137 -15.90 -0.90 10.58
C LEU A 137 -15.88 -2.37 10.98
N VAL A 138 -14.72 -3.04 10.96
CA VAL A 138 -14.61 -4.42 11.47
C VAL A 138 -14.99 -4.49 12.95
N ARG A 139 -14.54 -3.51 13.74
CA ARG A 139 -14.89 -3.39 15.16
C ARG A 139 -16.39 -3.12 15.37
N ASP A 140 -17.00 -2.28 14.55
CA ASP A 140 -18.42 -1.94 14.66
C ASP A 140 -19.33 -3.07 14.15
N LEU A 141 -18.92 -3.80 13.10
CA LEU A 141 -19.57 -5.03 12.65
C LEU A 141 -19.46 -6.16 13.69
N ALA A 142 -18.29 -6.34 14.30
CA ALA A 142 -18.10 -7.29 15.40
C ALA A 142 -19.01 -6.94 16.58
N LYS A 143 -19.10 -5.66 16.97
CA LYS A 143 -20.03 -5.18 18.01
C LYS A 143 -21.49 -5.36 17.63
N MET A 144 -21.87 -5.13 16.36
CA MET A 144 -23.23 -5.33 15.87
C MET A 144 -23.62 -6.82 15.88
N ALA A 145 -22.68 -7.71 15.53
CA ALA A 145 -22.85 -9.15 15.65
C ALA A 145 -22.98 -9.59 17.12
N GLU A 146 -22.13 -9.09 18.02
CA GLU A 146 -22.23 -9.32 19.47
C GLU A 146 -23.56 -8.84 20.05
N ARG A 147 -24.08 -7.70 19.55
CA ARG A 147 -25.37 -7.12 19.94
C ARG A 147 -26.57 -7.79 19.26
N LYS A 148 -26.36 -8.82 18.44
CA LYS A 148 -27.40 -9.51 17.62
C LYS A 148 -28.19 -8.56 16.70
N GLN A 149 -27.57 -7.47 16.27
CA GLN A 149 -28.16 -6.51 15.32
C GLN A 149 -28.06 -6.99 13.88
N LEU A 150 -27.23 -8.01 13.61
CA LEU A 150 -27.14 -8.74 12.36
C LEU A 150 -27.64 -10.18 12.56
N SER A 151 -28.33 -10.74 11.56
CA SER A 151 -28.60 -12.17 11.57
C SER A 151 -27.29 -12.96 11.44
N GLN A 152 -27.24 -14.19 11.95
CA GLN A 152 -26.04 -15.04 11.86
C GLN A 152 -25.57 -15.25 10.41
N ASN A 153 -26.47 -15.27 9.43
CA ASN A 153 -26.12 -15.43 8.03
C ASN A 153 -25.49 -14.16 7.43
N GLN A 154 -26.03 -12.97 7.75
CA GLN A 154 -25.46 -11.69 7.32
C GLN A 154 -24.07 -11.47 7.92
N ALA A 155 -23.91 -11.73 9.22
CA ALA A 155 -22.61 -11.64 9.88
C ALA A 155 -21.58 -12.61 9.26
N ARG A 156 -22.00 -13.84 8.92
CA ARG A 156 -21.12 -14.84 8.30
C ARG A 156 -20.72 -14.50 6.87
N LEU A 157 -21.60 -13.88 6.08
CA LEU A 157 -21.31 -13.44 4.71
C LEU A 157 -20.33 -12.27 4.71
N LEU A 158 -20.59 -11.26 5.55
CA LEU A 158 -19.69 -10.12 5.78
C LEU A 158 -18.31 -10.55 6.25
N PHE A 159 -18.25 -11.48 7.20
CA PHE A 159 -16.97 -11.98 7.70
C PHE A 159 -16.21 -12.74 6.60
N ARG A 160 -16.89 -13.53 5.77
CA ARG A 160 -16.27 -14.23 4.65
C ARG A 160 -15.74 -13.30 3.56
N SER A 161 -16.40 -12.17 3.29
CA SER A 161 -15.96 -11.22 2.28
C SER A 161 -14.85 -10.30 2.79
N LEU A 162 -14.91 -9.89 4.06
CA LEU A 162 -13.96 -8.93 4.62
C LEU A 162 -12.68 -9.58 5.15
N LYS A 163 -12.74 -10.82 5.65
CA LYS A 163 -11.60 -11.45 6.33
C LYS A 163 -10.36 -11.60 5.43
N PRO A 164 -10.46 -12.06 4.17
CA PRO A 164 -9.29 -12.15 3.30
C PRO A 164 -8.67 -10.79 2.97
N PHE A 165 -9.46 -9.71 2.97
CA PHE A 165 -8.93 -8.37 2.78
C PHE A 165 -8.29 -7.82 4.06
N GLU A 166 -8.94 -8.03 5.22
CA GLU A 166 -8.38 -7.68 6.53
C GLU A 166 -7.01 -8.34 6.73
N ASP A 167 -6.90 -9.64 6.46
CA ASP A 167 -5.64 -10.37 6.64
C ASP A 167 -4.52 -9.80 5.75
N ARG A 168 -4.83 -9.43 4.51
CA ARG A 168 -3.87 -8.81 3.57
C ARG A 168 -3.50 -7.39 3.94
N LEU A 169 -4.47 -6.60 4.39
CA LEU A 169 -4.25 -5.25 4.86
C LEU A 169 -3.38 -5.27 6.12
N ASP A 170 -3.64 -6.20 7.05
CA ASP A 170 -2.84 -6.39 8.26
C ASP A 170 -1.39 -6.78 7.90
N GLU A 171 -1.19 -7.74 6.99
CA GLU A 171 0.13 -8.14 6.51
C GLU A 171 0.87 -6.96 5.85
N ALA A 172 0.18 -6.20 4.99
CA ALA A 172 0.73 -5.00 4.37
C ALA A 172 1.12 -3.95 5.42
N MET A 173 0.25 -3.69 6.39
CA MET A 173 0.50 -2.70 7.43
C MET A 173 1.64 -3.10 8.37
N GLU A 174 1.75 -4.38 8.73
CA GLU A 174 2.88 -4.90 9.51
C GLU A 174 4.19 -4.65 8.74
N LYS A 175 4.21 -4.92 7.43
CA LYS A 175 5.39 -4.67 6.62
C LYS A 175 5.78 -3.19 6.55
N LEU A 176 4.80 -2.30 6.44
CA LEU A 176 5.05 -0.86 6.42
C LEU A 176 5.53 -0.33 7.78
N GLU A 177 5.05 -0.90 8.88
CA GLU A 177 5.55 -0.60 10.23
C GLU A 177 6.99 -1.09 10.41
N GLU A 178 7.34 -2.29 9.94
CA GLU A 178 8.72 -2.77 9.92
C GLU A 178 9.65 -1.81 9.15
N LEU A 179 9.17 -1.25 8.04
CA LEU A 179 9.93 -0.27 7.28
C LEU A 179 10.09 1.04 8.05
N GLU A 180 9.04 1.56 8.67
CA GLU A 180 9.16 2.74 9.55
C GLU A 180 10.21 2.52 10.66
N ASP A 181 10.25 1.33 11.27
CA ASP A 181 11.20 1.02 12.34
C ASP A 181 12.65 0.87 11.82
N LYS A 182 12.83 0.41 10.57
CA LYS A 182 14.14 0.18 9.96
C LYS A 182 14.85 1.46 9.52
N TYR A 183 14.11 2.53 9.27
CA TYR A 183 14.60 3.82 8.78
C TYR A 183 14.33 4.94 9.79
N VAL A 184 15.32 5.78 10.06
CA VAL A 184 15.22 6.86 11.06
C VAL A 184 14.26 7.98 10.61
N GLY A 185 14.40 8.43 9.36
CA GLY A 185 13.70 9.55 8.73
C GLY A 185 12.41 9.17 8.01
N LEU A 186 12.15 7.87 7.82
CA LEU A 186 10.88 7.39 7.26
C LEU A 186 9.80 7.37 8.35
N LYS A 187 8.60 7.86 8.03
CA LYS A 187 7.46 7.91 8.96
C LYS A 187 6.18 7.42 8.30
N LEU A 188 5.49 6.50 8.95
CA LEU A 188 4.23 5.93 8.49
C LEU A 188 3.06 6.73 9.05
N ARG A 189 2.10 7.03 8.18
CA ARG A 189 0.85 7.70 8.55
C ARG A 189 -0.31 6.87 8.05
N LYS A 190 -1.25 6.60 8.95
CA LYS A 190 -2.47 5.82 8.70
C LYS A 190 -3.70 6.74 8.78
N PRO A 191 -4.81 6.43 8.09
CA PRO A 191 -6.05 7.19 8.18
C PRO A 191 -6.60 7.33 9.62
N PRO A 192 -7.25 8.47 9.97
CA PRO A 192 -7.59 9.59 9.09
C PRO A 192 -6.42 10.54 8.89
N LEU A 193 -6.05 10.82 7.63
CA LEU A 193 -4.93 11.68 7.24
C LEU A 193 -5.28 13.18 7.32
N SER A 194 -6.10 13.58 8.28
CA SER A 194 -6.72 14.92 8.36
C SER A 194 -5.73 16.08 8.54
N SER A 195 -4.46 15.80 8.80
CA SER A 195 -3.39 16.80 8.96
C SER A 195 -2.46 16.92 7.74
N PHE A 196 -2.69 16.14 6.68
CA PHE A 196 -1.94 16.18 5.44
C PHE A 196 -2.90 16.57 4.32
N ASP A 197 -2.48 17.46 3.40
CA ASP A 197 -3.29 17.95 2.27
C ASP A 197 -3.63 16.87 1.21
N PHE A 198 -3.56 15.58 1.59
CA PHE A 198 -3.84 14.44 0.75
C PHE A 198 -5.33 14.08 0.79
N LYS A 199 -6.11 14.63 -0.15
CA LYS A 199 -7.53 14.25 -0.41
C LYS A 199 -7.67 12.95 -1.22
N VAL A 200 -6.79 11.98 -1.00
CA VAL A 200 -6.70 10.78 -1.82
C VAL A 200 -7.04 9.55 -0.98
N PRO A 201 -7.92 8.66 -1.45
CA PRO A 201 -8.33 7.47 -0.70
C PRO A 201 -7.25 6.38 -0.78
N VAL A 202 -6.19 6.53 0.01
CA VAL A 202 -5.12 5.52 0.16
C VAL A 202 -5.10 4.96 1.58
N ASP A 203 -4.58 3.74 1.73
CA ASP A 203 -4.57 3.01 3.01
C ASP A 203 -3.43 3.46 3.93
N ALA A 204 -2.31 3.93 3.38
CA ALA A 204 -1.20 4.47 4.14
C ALA A 204 -0.39 5.51 3.35
N VAL A 205 0.39 6.31 4.08
CA VAL A 205 1.39 7.20 3.50
C VAL A 205 2.72 7.04 4.25
N LEU A 206 3.78 6.73 3.51
CA LEU A 206 5.15 6.80 4.01
C LEU A 206 5.78 8.14 3.59
N VAL A 207 6.39 8.84 4.54
CA VAL A 207 6.99 10.15 4.30
C VAL A 207 8.44 10.13 4.76
N HIS A 208 9.35 10.60 3.89
CA HIS A 208 10.73 10.87 4.28
C HIS A 208 10.96 12.38 4.29
N GLU A 209 10.95 12.99 5.48
CA GLU A 209 10.91 14.46 5.64
C GLU A 209 12.12 15.15 4.99
N GLU A 210 13.34 14.62 5.16
CA GLU A 210 14.58 15.23 4.64
C GLU A 210 14.73 15.16 3.10
N LYS A 211 14.05 14.19 2.46
CA LYS A 211 14.08 14.03 1.00
C LYS A 211 12.91 14.75 0.34
N GLY A 212 11.93 15.23 1.12
CA GLY A 212 10.71 15.83 0.58
C GLY A 212 9.87 14.87 -0.24
N LYS A 213 9.94 13.56 0.04
CA LYS A 213 9.25 12.51 -0.73
C LYS A 213 8.13 11.87 0.09
N ALA A 214 7.00 11.61 -0.55
CA ALA A 214 5.87 10.92 0.02
C ALA A 214 5.42 9.77 -0.88
N PHE A 215 5.17 8.61 -0.29
CA PHE A 215 4.68 7.41 -0.95
C PHE A 215 3.26 7.16 -0.48
N LEU A 216 2.30 7.29 -1.40
CA LEU A 216 0.90 6.94 -1.17
C LEU A 216 0.72 5.46 -1.49
N ILE A 217 0.22 4.70 -0.51
CA ILE A 217 0.17 3.25 -0.57
C ILE A 217 -1.30 2.81 -0.56
N ASP A 218 -1.74 2.22 -1.66
CA ASP A 218 -3.06 1.59 -1.81
C ASP A 218 -2.92 0.07 -1.70
N VAL A 219 -3.85 -0.59 -1.02
CA VAL A 219 -3.95 -2.05 -0.97
C VAL A 219 -5.22 -2.45 -1.75
N PRO A 220 -5.07 -2.86 -3.02
CA PRO A 220 -6.17 -3.30 -3.86
C PRO A 220 -6.95 -4.43 -3.17
N TYR A 221 -8.27 -4.28 -3.14
CA TYR A 221 -9.13 -5.23 -2.44
C TYR A 221 -9.72 -6.30 -3.36
N SER A 222 -9.68 -6.09 -4.67
CA SER A 222 -10.15 -7.01 -5.70
C SER A 222 -9.25 -6.94 -6.93
N GLU A 223 -9.24 -8.02 -7.71
CA GLU A 223 -8.58 -8.10 -9.00
C GLU A 223 -9.11 -7.02 -9.97
N SER A 224 -10.41 -6.71 -9.94
CA SER A 224 -10.96 -5.64 -10.76
C SER A 224 -10.47 -4.24 -10.38
N GLU A 225 -10.19 -3.96 -9.10
CA GLU A 225 -9.54 -2.69 -8.73
C GLU A 225 -8.07 -2.69 -9.08
N PHE A 226 -7.45 -3.87 -9.03
CA PHE A 226 -6.08 -4.08 -9.41
C PHE A 226 -5.86 -3.78 -10.90
N GLU A 227 -6.78 -4.22 -11.77
CA GLU A 227 -6.75 -3.94 -13.22
C GLU A 227 -6.95 -2.45 -13.56
N ASN A 228 -7.56 -1.65 -12.68
CA ASN A 228 -7.85 -0.23 -12.91
C ASN A 228 -6.87 0.72 -12.17
N ILE A 229 -5.70 0.23 -11.75
CA ILE A 229 -4.72 1.03 -11.00
C ILE A 229 -4.20 2.22 -11.81
N GLU A 230 -4.02 2.09 -13.12
CA GLU A 230 -3.50 3.18 -13.95
C GLU A 230 -4.44 4.39 -13.99
N ASP A 231 -5.75 4.15 -14.07
CA ASP A 231 -6.76 5.20 -14.02
C ASP A 231 -6.74 5.92 -12.67
N LYS A 232 -6.62 5.16 -11.56
CA LYS A 232 -6.46 5.73 -10.22
C LYS A 232 -5.21 6.60 -10.10
N VAL A 233 -4.08 6.18 -10.67
CA VAL A 233 -2.83 6.96 -10.65
C VAL A 233 -3.02 8.32 -11.29
N GLY A 234 -3.77 8.39 -12.40
CA GLY A 234 -4.14 9.65 -13.05
C GLY A 234 -4.90 10.58 -12.10
N GLU A 235 -5.95 10.06 -11.45
CA GLU A 235 -6.74 10.83 -10.49
C GLU A 235 -5.91 11.30 -9.27
N VAL A 236 -5.03 10.45 -8.77
CA VAL A 236 -4.12 10.79 -7.66
C VAL A 236 -3.21 11.93 -8.07
N LYS A 237 -2.56 11.85 -9.24
CA LYS A 237 -1.65 12.90 -9.71
C LYS A 237 -2.35 14.26 -9.82
N ASP A 238 -3.56 14.30 -10.35
CA ASP A 238 -4.34 15.52 -10.49
C ASP A 238 -4.67 16.17 -9.13
N ARG A 239 -5.11 15.36 -8.16
CA ARG A 239 -5.46 15.83 -6.79
C ARG A 239 -4.26 16.33 -5.99
N MET A 240 -3.04 15.96 -6.41
CA MET A 240 -1.81 16.14 -5.63
C MET A 240 -0.88 17.20 -6.23
N SER A 241 -1.29 17.83 -7.33
CA SER A 241 -0.55 18.86 -8.06
C SER A 241 -0.17 20.11 -7.26
N GLY A 242 -0.70 20.29 -6.04
CA GLY A 242 -0.46 21.45 -5.17
C GLY A 242 0.46 21.19 -3.96
N ILE A 243 1.12 20.04 -3.89
CA ILE A 243 1.81 19.60 -2.66
C ILE A 243 3.31 19.86 -2.75
N ASP A 244 3.87 20.42 -1.68
CA ASP A 244 5.30 20.75 -1.54
C ASP A 244 6.17 19.51 -1.24
N LYS A 245 5.83 18.38 -1.84
CA LYS A 245 6.54 17.10 -1.76
C LYS A 245 6.42 16.39 -3.11
N GLU A 246 7.46 15.65 -3.47
CA GLU A 246 7.38 14.75 -4.61
C GLU A 246 6.61 13.49 -4.18
N VAL A 247 5.49 13.25 -4.85
CA VAL A 247 4.52 12.23 -4.48
C VAL A 247 4.63 11.05 -5.43
N TYR A 248 4.78 9.86 -4.87
CA TYR A 248 4.77 8.59 -5.58
C TYR A 248 3.55 7.80 -5.15
N TYR A 249 2.81 7.26 -6.12
CA TYR A 249 1.72 6.33 -5.85
C TYR A 249 2.23 4.91 -6.06
N THR A 250 1.88 4.03 -5.13
CA THR A 250 2.19 2.61 -5.22
C THR A 250 1.00 1.80 -4.73
N ALA A 251 0.71 0.71 -5.44
CA ALA A 251 -0.29 -0.26 -5.07
C ALA A 251 0.40 -1.59 -4.75
N LEU A 252 0.01 -2.21 -3.63
CA LEU A 252 0.61 -3.47 -3.20
C LEU A 252 -0.08 -4.65 -3.89
N ASP A 253 0.68 -5.40 -4.70
CA ASP A 253 0.19 -6.64 -5.30
C ASP A 253 -0.05 -7.68 -4.20
N THR A 254 -1.31 -8.09 -4.09
CA THR A 254 -1.75 -9.17 -3.20
C THR A 254 -2.54 -10.25 -3.93
N PHE A 255 -2.52 -10.23 -5.27
CA PHE A 255 -3.27 -11.12 -6.17
C PHE A 255 -2.37 -11.93 -7.13
N GLU A 256 -1.07 -11.66 -7.14
CA GLU A 256 -0.05 -12.29 -7.97
C GLU A 256 -0.23 -12.01 -9.48
N GLY A 257 0.48 -11.00 -9.98
CA GLY A 257 0.82 -10.93 -11.40
C GLY A 257 0.13 -9.83 -12.19
N HIS A 258 0.58 -8.60 -11.98
CA HIS A 258 0.25 -7.47 -12.85
C HIS A 258 1.51 -6.73 -13.26
N ASP A 259 1.67 -6.53 -14.57
CA ASP A 259 2.83 -5.84 -15.14
C ASP A 259 2.50 -4.34 -15.20
N SER A 260 2.74 -3.63 -14.09
CA SER A 260 2.60 -2.17 -14.00
C SER A 260 3.70 -1.57 -13.15
N GLU A 261 4.22 -0.40 -13.53
CA GLU A 261 5.26 0.30 -12.78
C GLU A 261 4.79 0.87 -11.43
N PHE A 262 3.47 0.92 -11.21
CA PHE A 262 2.87 1.41 -9.97
C PHE A 262 2.51 0.27 -9.00
N VAL A 263 2.74 -0.97 -9.41
CA VAL A 263 2.33 -2.17 -8.69
C VAL A 263 3.57 -2.93 -8.23
N HIS A 264 3.64 -3.20 -6.93
CA HIS A 264 4.78 -3.90 -6.35
C HIS A 264 4.31 -5.00 -5.42
N GLU A 265 4.95 -6.16 -5.49
CA GLU A 265 4.75 -7.18 -4.47
C GLU A 265 5.20 -6.65 -3.11
N LEU A 266 4.56 -7.13 -2.05
CA LEU A 266 4.87 -6.72 -0.67
C LEU A 266 6.35 -6.92 -0.30
N ARG A 267 7.01 -7.93 -0.88
CA ARG A 267 8.43 -8.20 -0.65
C ARG A 267 9.37 -7.19 -1.34
N ASP A 268 8.92 -6.54 -2.40
CA ASP A 268 9.74 -5.69 -3.26
C ASP A 268 9.57 -4.19 -2.95
N ILE A 269 8.55 -3.83 -2.15
CA ILE A 269 8.25 -2.44 -1.79
C ILE A 269 9.40 -1.73 -1.07
N GLU A 270 10.19 -2.46 -0.29
CA GLU A 270 11.37 -1.89 0.37
C GLU A 270 12.40 -1.41 -0.64
N GLU A 271 12.74 -2.26 -1.62
CA GLU A 271 13.72 -1.94 -2.64
C GLU A 271 13.25 -0.75 -3.49
N GLU A 272 11.96 -0.67 -3.78
CA GLU A 272 11.39 0.46 -4.52
C GLU A 272 11.48 1.78 -3.72
N ILE A 273 11.11 1.77 -2.43
CA ILE A 273 11.23 2.95 -1.56
C ILE A 273 12.69 3.37 -1.42
N GLN A 274 13.61 2.42 -1.18
CA GLN A 274 15.04 2.70 -1.14
C GLN A 274 15.50 3.36 -2.44
N LYS A 275 15.09 2.79 -3.58
CA LYS A 275 15.48 3.25 -4.90
C LYS A 275 15.01 4.66 -5.19
N THR A 276 13.74 4.91 -4.92
CA THR A 276 13.06 6.15 -5.26
C THR A 276 13.36 7.25 -4.24
N ALA A 277 13.43 6.94 -2.95
CA ALA A 277 13.83 7.91 -1.92
C ALA A 277 15.35 8.18 -1.91
N GLY A 278 16.17 7.24 -2.36
CA GLY A 278 17.62 7.31 -2.23
C GLY A 278 18.04 7.28 -0.75
N ILE A 279 17.62 6.22 -0.04
CA ILE A 279 17.87 6.02 1.39
C ILE A 279 18.47 4.64 1.63
N VAL A 280 19.23 4.48 2.72
CA VAL A 280 19.82 3.20 3.12
C VAL A 280 19.71 3.07 4.63
N SER A 281 19.25 1.90 5.10
CA SER A 281 19.12 1.66 6.54
C SER A 281 20.49 1.53 7.23
N PRO A 282 20.63 1.97 8.50
CA PRO A 282 21.87 1.76 9.26
C PRO A 282 22.22 0.28 9.41
N GLU A 283 21.20 -0.59 9.47
CA GLU A 283 21.38 -2.04 9.55
C GLU A 283 22.04 -2.60 8.29
N GLU A 284 21.58 -2.18 7.11
CA GLU A 284 22.17 -2.62 5.85
C GLU A 284 23.65 -2.22 5.75
N LEU A 285 23.99 -0.99 6.13
CA LEU A 285 25.39 -0.55 6.21
C LEU A 285 26.19 -1.37 7.22
N ALA A 286 25.64 -1.65 8.40
CA ALA A 286 26.32 -2.47 9.40
C ALA A 286 26.60 -3.88 8.86
N GLU A 287 25.66 -4.48 8.13
CA GLU A 287 25.81 -5.80 7.52
C GLU A 287 26.87 -5.84 6.41
N LEU A 288 26.97 -4.78 5.60
CA LEU A 288 28.02 -4.69 4.58
C LEU A 288 29.42 -4.82 5.20
N PHE A 289 29.63 -4.20 6.36
CA PHE A 289 30.91 -4.18 7.08
C PHE A 289 31.07 -5.29 8.12
N THR A 290 30.03 -6.08 8.39
CA THR A 290 30.12 -7.19 9.36
C THR A 290 30.93 -8.35 8.76
N PRO A 291 32.10 -8.71 9.32
CA PRO A 291 32.90 -9.80 8.82
C PRO A 291 32.23 -11.16 9.10
N LYS A 292 32.62 -12.20 8.36
CA LYS A 292 32.15 -13.59 8.60
C LYS A 292 32.84 -14.24 9.81
N VAL A 293 32.70 -13.63 10.98
CA VAL A 293 33.12 -14.16 12.28
C VAL A 293 31.95 -14.04 13.24
N SER A 294 32.01 -14.74 14.37
CA SER A 294 30.97 -14.68 15.38
C SER A 294 30.90 -13.26 15.97
N THR A 295 29.74 -12.61 15.87
CA THR A 295 29.53 -11.22 16.28
C THR A 295 28.23 -11.07 17.05
N GLU A 296 28.17 -10.06 17.92
CA GLU A 296 26.99 -9.62 18.65
C GLU A 296 26.62 -8.20 18.19
N LYS A 297 25.35 -7.98 17.83
CA LYS A 297 24.81 -6.65 17.49
C LYS A 297 24.16 -6.03 18.73
N ARG A 298 24.43 -4.74 18.97
CA ARG A 298 23.80 -3.91 20.00
C ARG A 298 23.21 -2.66 19.36
N TYR A 299 21.99 -2.33 19.78
CA TYR A 299 21.22 -1.19 19.29
C TYR A 299 21.25 -0.10 20.35
N GLU A 300 21.83 1.05 20.04
CA GLU A 300 21.88 2.24 20.89
C GLU A 300 21.12 3.38 20.19
N GLU A 301 20.76 4.43 20.94
CA GLU A 301 19.92 5.54 20.42
C GLU A 301 20.46 6.17 19.12
N ASP A 302 21.78 6.33 19.02
CA ASP A 302 22.42 7.04 17.90
C ASP A 302 23.26 6.13 16.98
N TYR A 303 23.41 4.85 17.30
CA TYR A 303 24.24 3.94 16.51
C TYR A 303 23.94 2.45 16.69
N ILE A 304 24.30 1.69 15.65
CA ILE A 304 24.39 0.22 15.72
C ILE A 304 25.84 -0.16 15.98
N GLU A 305 26.06 -0.98 17.00
CA GLU A 305 27.37 -1.50 17.36
C GLU A 305 27.47 -3.01 17.12
N VAL A 306 28.53 -3.44 16.45
CA VAL A 306 28.81 -4.85 16.20
C VAL A 306 30.15 -5.19 16.83
N LEU A 307 30.13 -6.12 17.77
CA LEU A 307 31.29 -6.58 18.52
C LEU A 307 31.64 -8.00 18.13
N ASP A 308 32.93 -8.34 18.07
CA ASP A 308 33.32 -9.74 17.96
C ASP A 308 33.13 -10.48 19.29
N THR A 309 32.73 -11.73 19.22
CA THR A 309 32.57 -12.58 20.41
C THR A 309 33.80 -13.45 20.67
N GLU A 310 34.83 -13.36 19.82
CA GLU A 310 36.01 -14.23 19.81
C GLU A 310 37.26 -13.57 20.45
N GLY A 311 37.14 -12.32 20.92
CA GLY A 311 38.24 -11.55 21.52
C GLY A 311 39.27 -11.04 20.52
N LEU A 312 38.88 -10.88 19.25
CA LEU A 312 39.72 -10.44 18.14
C LEU A 312 39.98 -8.93 18.16
N GLY A 313 39.27 -8.16 18.98
CA GLY A 313 39.45 -6.71 19.09
C GLY A 313 38.77 -5.94 17.96
N PHE A 314 37.79 -6.56 17.31
CA PHE A 314 36.98 -5.97 16.25
C PHE A 314 35.75 -5.28 16.84
N ARG A 315 35.53 -4.04 16.43
CA ARG A 315 34.34 -3.26 16.80
C ARG A 315 33.92 -2.39 15.63
N LEU A 316 32.66 -2.52 15.21
CA LEU A 316 32.03 -1.67 14.20
C LEU A 316 30.97 -0.80 14.88
N ARG A 317 30.91 0.46 14.48
CA ARG A 317 29.85 1.40 14.82
C ARG A 317 29.32 2.05 13.55
N VAL A 318 28.01 2.04 13.38
CA VAL A 318 27.32 2.77 12.31
C VAL A 318 26.41 3.79 12.96
N GLN A 319 26.78 5.07 12.83
CA GLN A 319 25.98 6.22 13.24
C GLN A 319 25.16 6.71 12.04
N THR A 320 23.87 6.93 12.24
CA THR A 320 22.96 7.52 11.23
C THR A 320 22.29 8.75 11.81
N PHE A 321 22.07 9.76 10.97
CA PHE A 321 21.36 10.98 11.37
C PHE A 321 19.97 11.09 10.72
N ASP A 322 19.84 10.64 9.47
CA ASP A 322 18.69 10.94 8.61
C ASP A 322 18.48 9.93 7.46
N ASP A 323 19.01 8.70 7.57
CA ASP A 323 19.05 7.63 6.54
C ASP A 323 19.83 7.95 5.25
N VAL A 324 20.30 9.18 5.14
CA VAL A 324 21.03 9.69 3.99
C VAL A 324 22.50 9.86 4.35
N SER A 325 22.80 10.30 5.56
CA SER A 325 24.13 10.58 6.05
C SER A 325 24.52 9.59 7.15
N HIS A 326 25.54 8.79 6.86
CA HIS A 326 26.02 7.74 7.74
C HIS A 326 27.51 7.90 8.02
N LYS A 327 27.91 7.55 9.24
CA LYS A 327 29.31 7.45 9.64
C LYS A 327 29.61 6.05 10.11
N VAL A 328 30.52 5.39 9.39
CA VAL A 328 31.00 4.04 9.69
C VAL A 328 32.37 4.13 10.35
N GLU A 329 32.48 3.58 11.55
CA GLU A 329 33.74 3.48 12.30
C GLU A 329 34.04 2.02 12.60
N VAL A 330 35.23 1.55 12.23
CA VAL A 330 35.64 0.16 12.45
C VAL A 330 37.00 0.11 13.12
N LEU A 331 37.04 -0.35 14.37
CA LEU A 331 38.28 -0.70 15.04
C LEU A 331 38.74 -2.08 14.57
N LEU A 332 39.97 -2.13 14.08
CA LEU A 332 40.57 -3.30 13.44
C LEU A 332 41.90 -3.66 14.13
N PRO A 333 42.25 -4.96 14.15
CA PRO A 333 43.61 -5.40 14.47
C PRO A 333 44.64 -4.77 13.52
N GLU A 334 45.87 -4.52 14.01
CA GLU A 334 46.95 -3.90 13.23
C GLU A 334 47.25 -4.61 11.90
N ASP A 335 47.21 -5.95 11.90
CA ASP A 335 47.42 -6.75 10.69
C ASP A 335 46.34 -6.49 9.62
N ALA A 336 45.09 -6.34 10.04
CA ALA A 336 43.96 -6.08 9.15
C ALA A 336 44.00 -4.63 8.64
N SER A 337 44.30 -3.68 9.52
CA SER A 337 44.40 -2.27 9.18
C SER A 337 45.52 -2.03 8.15
N SER A 338 46.68 -2.66 8.33
CA SER A 338 47.82 -2.59 7.40
C SER A 338 47.47 -3.17 6.02
N ARG A 339 46.79 -4.33 5.98
CA ARG A 339 46.34 -4.94 4.72
C ARG A 339 45.31 -4.08 3.98
N ILE A 340 44.43 -3.40 4.69
CA ILE A 340 43.44 -2.50 4.07
C ILE A 340 44.18 -1.29 3.46
N LYS A 341 45.11 -0.67 4.20
CA LYS A 341 45.96 0.43 3.69
C LYS A 341 46.68 0.01 2.41
N ASP A 342 47.35 -1.14 2.42
CA ASP A 342 48.08 -1.66 1.24
C ASP A 342 47.15 -1.90 0.05
N ARG A 343 45.96 -2.47 0.27
CA ARG A 343 45.00 -2.73 -0.80
C ARG A 343 44.42 -1.46 -1.39
N VAL A 344 44.09 -0.48 -0.56
CA VAL A 344 43.59 0.84 -0.97
C VAL A 344 44.63 1.58 -1.82
N MET A 345 45.90 1.59 -1.40
CA MET A 345 46.99 2.18 -2.18
C MET A 345 47.14 1.51 -3.56
N ASN A 346 47.00 0.18 -3.61
CA ASN A 346 47.14 -0.58 -4.86
C ASN A 346 45.92 -0.49 -5.79
N SER A 347 44.70 -0.41 -5.24
CA SER A 347 43.47 -0.32 -6.04
C SER A 347 43.22 1.09 -6.57
N ARG A 348 43.85 2.11 -5.97
CA ARG A 348 43.56 3.54 -6.20
C ARG A 348 42.08 3.90 -5.99
N LYS A 349 41.36 3.11 -5.19
CA LYS A 349 39.97 3.38 -4.82
C LYS A 349 39.92 4.01 -3.44
N GLU A 350 39.19 5.11 -3.31
CA GLU A 350 38.88 5.67 -2.00
C GLU A 350 37.87 4.78 -1.26
N PHE A 351 38.21 4.36 -0.05
CA PHE A 351 37.42 3.43 0.77
C PHE A 351 37.28 3.90 2.23
N GLY A 352 37.77 5.10 2.53
CA GLY A 352 37.85 5.64 3.89
C GLY A 352 39.30 5.87 4.33
N THR A 353 39.43 6.38 5.55
CA THR A 353 40.74 6.68 6.18
C THR A 353 41.01 5.69 7.28
N VAL A 354 42.24 5.16 7.35
CA VAL A 354 42.65 4.24 8.41
C VAL A 354 43.74 4.91 9.23
N ASP A 355 43.45 5.23 10.49
CA ASP A 355 44.42 5.80 11.42
C ASP A 355 44.45 4.99 12.72
N GLU A 356 45.65 4.66 13.20
CA GLU A 356 45.87 3.87 14.43
C GLU A 356 44.96 2.61 14.59
N GLY A 357 44.64 1.91 13.49
CA GLY A 357 43.77 0.74 13.51
C GLY A 357 42.27 1.03 13.41
N LEU A 358 41.87 2.30 13.40
CA LEU A 358 40.49 2.75 13.20
C LEU A 358 40.27 3.12 11.72
N LEU A 359 39.39 2.38 11.04
CA LEU A 359 38.83 2.77 9.74
C LEU A 359 37.63 3.70 9.97
N GLN A 360 37.67 4.89 9.38
CA GLN A 360 36.55 5.83 9.37
C GLN A 360 36.11 6.14 7.93
N GLN A 361 34.79 6.09 7.72
CA GLN A 361 34.18 6.41 6.44
C GLN A 361 32.88 7.21 6.66
N GLN A 362 32.74 8.31 5.91
CA GLN A 362 31.48 9.02 5.77
C GLN A 362 30.81 8.59 4.46
N VAL A 363 29.54 8.23 4.56
CA VAL A 363 28.72 7.72 3.47
C VAL A 363 27.53 8.67 3.34
N LYS A 364 27.34 9.26 2.16
CA LYS A 364 26.14 10.05 1.85
C LYS A 364 25.37 9.40 0.71
N VAL A 365 24.06 9.24 0.85
CA VAL A 365 23.19 8.65 -0.17
C VAL A 365 22.59 9.76 -1.05
N ALA A 366 22.94 9.76 -2.32
CA ALA A 366 22.37 10.64 -3.34
C ALA A 366 21.05 10.06 -3.87
N GLU A 367 20.60 10.50 -5.06
CA GLU A 367 19.42 9.92 -5.72
C GLU A 367 19.73 8.55 -6.33
N GLY A 368 18.73 7.66 -6.39
CA GLY A 368 18.88 6.37 -7.05
C GLY A 368 19.88 5.43 -6.34
N PRO A 369 19.70 5.22 -5.02
CA PRO A 369 20.66 4.77 -4.00
C PRO A 369 22.15 4.84 -4.37
N LYS A 370 22.59 5.96 -4.94
CA LYS A 370 24.01 6.19 -5.17
C LYS A 370 24.68 6.62 -3.88
N ILE A 371 25.82 6.01 -3.56
CA ILE A 371 26.67 6.42 -2.47
C ILE A 371 27.71 7.41 -2.98
N ASN A 372 27.73 8.59 -2.38
CA ASN A 372 28.78 9.57 -2.53
C ASN A 372 29.86 9.33 -1.46
N LEU A 373 31.04 8.94 -1.93
CA LEU A 373 32.26 8.85 -1.13
C LEU A 373 33.18 10.01 -1.54
N SER A 374 33.35 10.99 -0.67
CA SER A 374 34.33 12.09 -0.86
C SER A 374 34.22 12.82 -2.22
N GLY A 375 33.02 12.91 -2.81
CA GLY A 375 32.78 13.56 -4.11
C GLY A 375 32.71 12.61 -5.31
N GLN A 376 32.88 11.30 -5.12
CA GLN A 376 32.61 10.28 -6.15
C GLN A 376 31.29 9.57 -5.87
N GLU A 377 30.35 9.62 -6.81
CA GLU A 377 29.12 8.85 -6.77
C GLU A 377 29.31 7.45 -7.36
N LYS A 378 28.78 6.44 -6.66
CA LYS A 378 28.78 5.04 -7.09
C LYS A 378 27.46 4.39 -6.72
N GLU A 379 27.01 3.43 -7.50
CA GLU A 379 25.86 2.61 -7.15
C GLU A 379 26.12 1.82 -5.86
N LEU A 380 25.09 1.62 -5.02
CA LEU A 380 25.18 0.83 -3.78
C LEU A 380 25.74 -0.59 -4.02
N SER A 381 25.41 -1.19 -5.17
CA SER A 381 25.91 -2.51 -5.59
C SER A 381 27.43 -2.52 -5.85
N GLU A 382 27.95 -1.45 -6.47
CA GLU A 382 29.39 -1.26 -6.68
C GLU A 382 30.11 -1.02 -5.36
N TYR A 383 29.51 -0.21 -4.48
CA TYR A 383 30.04 0.01 -3.14
C TYR A 383 30.14 -1.29 -2.34
N ARG A 384 29.09 -2.13 -2.38
CA ARG A 384 29.10 -3.47 -1.78
C ARG A 384 30.21 -4.36 -2.33
N SER A 385 30.53 -4.25 -3.62
CA SER A 385 31.66 -4.95 -4.25
C SER A 385 33.01 -4.43 -3.74
N ASP A 386 33.16 -3.12 -3.56
CA ASP A 386 34.35 -2.49 -2.99
C ASP A 386 34.58 -2.98 -1.55
N VAL A 387 33.54 -3.01 -0.71
CA VAL A 387 33.62 -3.55 0.67
C VAL A 387 34.03 -5.02 0.66
N LYS A 388 33.41 -5.84 -0.20
CA LYS A 388 33.75 -7.28 -0.31
C LYS A 388 35.17 -7.53 -0.83
N SER A 389 35.73 -6.64 -1.65
CA SER A 389 37.06 -6.83 -2.25
C SER A 389 38.20 -6.27 -1.41
N LEU A 390 37.98 -5.16 -0.72
CA LEU A 390 39.01 -4.48 0.08
C LEU A 390 39.00 -4.93 1.53
N TYR A 391 37.83 -4.83 2.18
CA TYR A 391 37.69 -5.02 3.62
C TYR A 391 37.59 -6.49 4.03
N HIS A 392 36.60 -7.22 3.50
CA HIS A 392 36.32 -8.61 3.91
C HIS A 392 37.54 -9.55 3.85
N PRO A 393 38.40 -9.52 2.82
CA PRO A 393 39.51 -10.46 2.75
C PRO A 393 40.70 -10.03 3.62
N ALA A 394 40.73 -8.78 4.12
CA ALA A 394 41.71 -8.34 5.10
C ALA A 394 41.35 -8.82 6.50
N VAL A 395 40.06 -8.71 6.87
CA VAL A 395 39.53 -9.10 8.18
C VAL A 395 39.26 -10.61 8.27
N ASN A 396 38.91 -11.27 7.16
CA ASN A 396 38.73 -12.72 7.08
C ASN A 396 39.62 -13.34 5.98
N PRO A 397 40.83 -13.84 6.32
CA PRO A 397 41.77 -14.37 5.34
C PRO A 397 41.28 -15.65 4.64
N VAL A 398 40.27 -16.36 5.17
CA VAL A 398 39.74 -17.59 4.54
C VAL A 398 39.02 -17.28 3.23
N LEU A 399 38.35 -16.12 3.13
CA LEU A 399 37.70 -15.68 1.89
C LEU A 399 38.70 -15.30 0.79
N SER A 400 39.89 -14.80 1.16
CA SER A 400 40.93 -14.41 0.20
C SER A 400 41.48 -15.59 -0.63
N LYS A 401 41.39 -16.82 -0.12
CA LYS A 401 41.89 -18.03 -0.79
C LYS A 401 40.93 -18.58 -1.85
N LYS A 402 39.63 -18.26 -1.81
CA LYS A 402 38.62 -18.82 -2.74
C LYS A 402 38.58 -18.14 -4.12
N VAL A 403 39.16 -16.95 -4.30
CA VAL A 403 39.06 -16.18 -5.56
C VAL A 403 40.18 -16.54 -6.58
N LYS A 404 41.20 -17.33 -6.20
CA LYS A 404 42.38 -17.60 -7.06
C LYS A 404 42.38 -18.91 -7.87
N LYS A 405 41.26 -19.59 -8.07
CA LYS A 405 41.24 -20.82 -8.90
C LYS A 405 40.04 -20.90 -9.85
N THR A 406 40.08 -20.14 -10.93
CA THR A 406 39.55 -20.52 -12.25
C THR A 406 40.24 -19.69 -13.34
N ALA A 407 41.53 -19.91 -13.50
CA ALA A 407 42.20 -19.67 -14.78
C ALA A 407 43.02 -20.91 -15.09
N LYS A 408 42.36 -21.92 -15.68
CA LYS A 408 43.05 -22.97 -16.42
C LYS A 408 42.83 -22.67 -17.90
N LYS A 409 43.84 -22.07 -18.52
CA LYS A 409 44.11 -22.23 -19.95
C LYS A 409 44.93 -23.51 -20.11
N SER A 410 44.40 -24.45 -20.88
CA SER A 410 45.08 -25.27 -21.90
C SER A 410 44.11 -26.37 -22.32
#